data_AF-A0A3L8C1U3-F1
#
_entry.id   AF-A0A3L8C1U3-F1
#
_cell.length_a   1.000
_cell.length_b   1.000
_cell.length_c   1.000
_cell.angle_alpha   90.00
_cell.angle_beta   90.00
_cell.angle_gamma   90.00
#
_symmetry.space_group_name_H-M   'P 1'
#
loop_
_entity.id
_entity.type
_entity.pdbx_description
1 polymer ?
#
loop_
_entity_poly.entity_id
_entity_poly.type
_entity_poly.pdbx_seq_one_letter_code
_entity_poly.pdbx_strand_id
1 'polypeptide(L)' 'MRRKAVNMDLVPNKLEDEEICMEAKDFRLYYGEKRALHNINMVIPKKRVTAFIGPSGCGKSTLLRSFNRM' A
#
# COMPACT_ATOMS: atom_id res chain seq x y z
N MET A 1 -3.38 39.33 10.28
CA MET A 1 -3.60 38.04 10.97
C MET A 1 -4.73 37.29 10.26
N ARG A 2 -4.46 36.62 9.12
CA ARG A 2 -5.47 35.86 8.37
C ARG A 2 -5.56 34.46 8.98
N ARG A 3 -6.62 34.19 9.74
CA ARG A 3 -7.00 32.82 10.12
C ARG A 3 -7.32 32.07 8.82
N LYS A 4 -6.49 31.11 8.42
CA LYS A 4 -6.88 30.12 7.41
C LYS A 4 -8.09 29.38 7.98
N ALA A 5 -9.18 29.39 7.23
CA ALA A 5 -10.28 28.48 7.45
C ALA A 5 -9.71 27.05 7.54
N VAL A 6 -10.02 26.36 8.62
CA VAL A 6 -9.82 24.91 8.71
C VAL A 6 -10.87 24.34 7.76
N ASN A 7 -10.46 23.92 6.58
CA ASN A 7 -11.36 23.46 5.53
C ASN A 7 -12.21 22.27 6.00
N MET A 8 -13.49 22.32 5.63
CA MET A 8 -14.55 21.34 5.87
C MET A 8 -14.42 20.07 4.99
N ASP A 9 -13.21 19.73 4.52
CA ASP A 9 -12.96 18.67 3.51
C ASP A 9 -12.54 17.32 4.12
N LEU A 10 -12.86 17.06 5.39
CA LEU A 10 -12.33 15.90 6.13
C LEU A 10 -12.99 14.56 5.82
N VAL A 11 -13.83 14.47 4.78
CA VAL A 11 -14.29 13.17 4.28
C VAL A 11 -13.25 12.68 3.27
N PRO A 12 -12.37 11.73 3.61
CA PRO A 12 -11.47 11.15 2.62
C PRO A 12 -12.32 10.58 1.47
N ASN A 13 -11.92 10.87 0.24
CA ASN A 13 -12.50 10.21 -0.93
C ASN A 13 -12.44 8.68 -0.74
N LYS A 14 -13.40 7.97 -1.34
CA LYS A 14 -13.33 6.51 -1.33
C LYS A 14 -12.07 6.10 -2.10
N LEU A 15 -11.38 5.07 -1.61
CA LEU A 15 -10.13 4.56 -2.21
C LEU A 15 -10.30 4.19 -3.69
N GLU A 16 -11.51 3.79 -4.08
CA GLU A 16 -11.90 3.40 -5.43
C GLU A 16 -11.89 4.59 -6.42
N ASP A 17 -12.04 5.81 -5.92
CA ASP A 17 -12.12 7.03 -6.72
C ASP A 17 -10.76 7.75 -6.83
N GLU A 18 -9.71 7.24 -6.16
CA GLU A 18 -8.39 7.85 -6.14
C GLU A 18 -7.48 7.35 -7.27
N GLU A 19 -6.61 8.22 -7.78
CA GLU A 19 -5.60 7.85 -8.78
C GLU A 19 -4.65 6.79 -8.19
N ILE A 20 -4.55 5.62 -8.82
CA ILE A 20 -3.70 4.52 -8.35
C ILE A 20 -2.25 4.78 -8.76
N CYS A 21 -1.29 4.65 -7.84
CA CYS A 21 0.14 4.74 -8.14
C CYS A 21 0.85 3.37 -8.17
N MET A 22 0.35 2.38 -7.45
CA MET A 22 0.85 1.01 -7.50
C MET A 22 -0.30 0.02 -7.39
N GLU A 23 -0.14 -1.11 -8.07
CA GLU A 23 -1.08 -2.22 -8.03
C GLU A 23 -0.32 -3.54 -7.99
N ALA A 24 -0.74 -4.42 -7.09
CA ALA A 24 -0.34 -5.82 -7.07
C ALA A 24 -1.57 -6.68 -7.36
N LYS A 25 -1.53 -7.44 -8.46
CA LYS A 25 -2.57 -8.40 -8.85
C LYS A 25 -1.99 -9.80 -8.85
N ASP A 26 -2.60 -10.70 -8.07
CA ASP A 26 -2.18 -12.08 -7.86
C ASP A 26 -0.67 -12.26 -7.63
N PHE A 27 -0.10 -11.30 -6.90
CA PHE A 27 1.34 -11.21 -6.73
C PHE A 27 1.85 -12.32 -5.80
N ARG A 28 2.91 -12.99 -6.24
CA ARG A 28 3.53 -14.13 -5.58
C ARG A 28 5.03 -13.93 -5.61
N LEU A 29 5.69 -14.14 -4.48
CA LEU A 29 7.14 -14.08 -4.38
C LEU A 29 7.66 -15.39 -3.82
N TYR A 30 8.72 -15.89 -4.43
CA TYR A 30 9.43 -17.10 -4.05
C TYR A 30 10.89 -16.79 -3.79
N TYR A 31 11.44 -17.40 -2.75
CA TYR A 31 12.88 -17.49 -2.50
C TYR A 31 13.30 -18.95 -2.69
N GLY A 32 13.82 -19.25 -3.89
CA GLY A 32 13.99 -20.64 -4.34
C GLY A 32 12.64 -21.36 -4.39
N GLU A 33 12.59 -22.56 -3.81
CA GLU A 33 11.36 -23.37 -3.72
C GLU A 33 10.35 -22.84 -2.68
N LYS A 34 10.79 -21.97 -1.76
CA LYS A 34 9.93 -21.47 -0.69
C LYS A 34 9.14 -20.26 -1.15
N ARG A 35 7.81 -20.39 -1.09
CA ARG A 35 6.90 -19.25 -1.29
C ARG A 35 6.91 -18.34 -0.06
N ALA A 36 7.24 -17.07 -0.28
CA ALA A 36 7.31 -16.05 0.77
C ALA A 36 6.08 -15.13 0.79
N LEU A 37 5.48 -14.87 -0.37
CA LEU A 37 4.23 -14.09 -0.48
C LEU A 37 3.17 -14.85 -1.26
N HIS A 38 1.94 -14.78 -0.77
CA HIS A 38 0.83 -15.59 -1.26
C HIS A 38 -0.29 -14.71 -1.81
N ASN A 39 -0.47 -14.67 -3.14
CA ASN A 39 -1.66 -14.10 -3.80
C ASN A 39 -2.02 -12.70 -3.29
N ILE A 40 -1.02 -11.81 -3.23
CA ILE A 40 -1.24 -10.45 -2.77
C ILE A 40 -2.01 -9.69 -3.85
N ASN A 41 -3.19 -9.20 -3.47
CA ASN A 41 -4.09 -8.39 -4.28
C ASN A 41 -4.31 -7.07 -3.55
N MET A 42 -3.73 -5.99 -4.05
CA MET A 42 -3.85 -4.67 -3.41
C MET A 42 -3.62 -3.52 -4.39
N VAL A 43 -4.23 -2.38 -4.07
CA VAL A 43 -4.03 -1.09 -4.75
C VAL A 43 -3.47 -0.08 -3.75
N ILE A 44 -2.55 0.77 -4.20
CA ILE A 44 -2.00 1.88 -3.43
C ILE A 44 -2.35 3.17 -4.15
N PRO A 45 -3.19 4.03 -3.56
CA PRO A 45 -3.49 5.33 -4.11
C PRO A 45 -2.30 6.28 -4.07
N LYS A 46 -2.25 7.16 -5.05
CA LYS A 46 -1.23 8.20 -5.18
C LYS A 46 -1.39 9.23 -4.08
N LYS A 47 -0.26 9.74 -3.56
CA LYS A 47 -0.21 10.76 -2.49
C LYS A 47 -0.89 10.35 -1.18
N ARG A 48 -1.13 9.06 -0.96
CA ARG A 48 -1.67 8.54 0.30
C ARG A 48 -0.58 7.93 1.17
N VAL A 49 -0.59 8.27 2.46
CA VAL A 49 0.21 7.55 3.46
C VAL A 49 -0.44 6.19 3.66
N THR A 50 0.28 5.13 3.27
CA THR A 50 -0.20 3.75 3.36
C THR A 50 0.65 2.98 4.36
N ALA A 51 0.01 2.41 5.39
CA ALA A 51 0.68 1.62 6.42
C ALA A 51 0.45 0.11 6.18
N PHE A 52 1.53 -0.67 6.24
CA PHE A 52 1.46 -2.13 6.21
C PHE A 52 1.55 -2.66 7.64
N ILE A 53 0.48 -3.25 8.16
CA ILE A 53 0.37 -3.71 9.55
C ILE A 53 0.12 -5.21 9.59
N GLY A 54 0.76 -5.91 10.53
CA GLY A 54 0.60 -7.35 10.75
C GLY A 54 1.68 -7.91 11.68
N PRO A 55 1.55 -9.16 12.15
CA PRO A 55 2.48 -9.79 13.08
C PRO A 55 3.89 -9.93 12.49
N SER A 56 4.90 -10.14 13.35
CA SER A 56 6.27 -10.40 12.88
C SER A 56 6.28 -11.64 11.95
N GLY A 57 7.08 -11.59 10.89
CA GLY A 57 7.18 -12.70 9.92
C GLY A 57 6.07 -12.79 8.86
N CYS A 58 5.03 -11.93 8.90
CA CYS A 58 3.92 -12.01 7.93
C CYS A 58 4.23 -11.49 6.51
N GLY A 59 5.47 -11.10 6.21
CA GLY A 59 5.88 -10.71 4.85
C GLY A 59 5.83 -9.21 4.50
N LYS A 60 5.58 -8.30 5.45
CA LYS A 60 5.55 -6.83 5.20
C LYS A 60 6.83 -6.32 4.49
N SER A 61 7.99 -6.57 5.08
CA SER A 61 9.27 -6.12 4.52
C SER A 61 9.59 -6.83 3.21
N THR A 62 9.16 -8.08 3.05
CA THR A 62 9.29 -8.85 1.81
C THR A 62 8.47 -8.22 0.67
N LEU A 63 7.25 -7.78 0.96
CA LEU A 63 6.40 -7.08 0.00
C LEU A 63 6.99 -5.72 -0.38
N LEU A 64 7.44 -4.92 0.59
CA LEU A 64 8.10 -3.64 0.32
C LEU A 64 9.37 -3.78 -0.51
N ARG A 65 10.20 -4.80 -0.23
CA ARG A 65 11.39 -5.12 -1.05
C ARG A 65 11.04 -5.43 -2.50
N SER A 66 9.94 -6.16 -2.70
CA SER A 66 9.45 -6.51 -4.04
C SER A 66 9.14 -5.28 -4.89
N PHE A 67 8.60 -4.22 -4.29
CA PHE A 67 8.32 -2.95 -5.00
C PHE A 67 9.60 -2.18 -5.36
N ASN A 68 10.62 -2.27 -4.53
CA ASN A 68 11.89 -1.58 -4.75
C ASN A 68 12.89 -2.38 -5.62
N ARG A 69 12.48 -3.53 -6.20
CA ARG A 69 13.37 -4.45 -6.93
C ARG A 69 14.60 -4.92 -6.12
N MET A 70 14.46 -5.07 -4.80
CA MET A 70 15.49 -5.64 -3.92
C MET A 70 15.29 -7.12 -3.63
#